data_AF-A0A078FM65-F1
#
_entry.id   AF-A0A078FM65-F1
#
_cell.length_a   1.000
_cell.length_b   1.000
_cell.length_c   1.000
_cell.angle_alpha   90.00
_cell.angle_beta   90.00
_cell.angle_gamma   90.00
#
_symmetry.space_group_name_H-M   'P 1'
#
loop_
_entity.id
_entity.type
_entity.pdbx_description
1 polymer ?
#
loop_
_entity_poly.entity_id
_entity_poly.type
_entity_poly.pdbx_seq_one_letter_code
_entity_poly.pdbx_strand_id
1 'polypeptide(L)'
;MFTYVDLFSGNAEDFAALGITVGDRSCCTVNPGEELCAQNGPVCPDRTKYIFWDNVHTTETVNTVIAVGAVDGNITSPFSIAELLN
;
A
#
# COMPACT_ATOMS: atom_id res chain seq x y z
N MET A 1 -7.70 -22.04 -11.64
CA MET A 1 -6.97 -21.92 -10.36
C MET A 1 -7.18 -20.51 -9.84
N PHE A 2 -7.21 -20.29 -8.53
CA PHE A 2 -7.38 -18.96 -7.94
C PHE A 2 -6.51 -18.84 -6.69
N THR A 3 -6.25 -17.61 -6.25
CA THR A 3 -5.54 -17.31 -5.02
C THR A 3 -6.23 -16.21 -4.23
N TYR A 4 -6.09 -16.24 -2.91
CA TYR A 4 -6.40 -15.13 -2.01
C TYR A 4 -5.12 -14.38 -1.67
N VAL A 5 -5.19 -13.04 -1.63
CA VAL A 5 -4.10 -12.17 -1.17
C VAL A 5 -4.52 -11.55 0.17
N ASP A 6 -3.75 -11.80 1.23
CA ASP A 6 -3.99 -11.24 2.55
C ASP A 6 -3.35 -9.86 2.67
N LEU A 7 -4.20 -8.83 2.65
CA LEU A 7 -3.79 -7.43 2.78
C LEU A 7 -3.93 -6.89 4.21
N PHE A 8 -4.49 -7.67 5.14
CA PHE A 8 -4.97 -7.18 6.43
C PHE A 8 -4.18 -7.70 7.63
N SER A 9 -3.34 -8.72 7.45
CA SER A 9 -2.52 -9.28 8.53
C SER A 9 -1.24 -8.51 8.84
N GLY A 10 -0.90 -7.46 8.06
CA GLY A 10 0.24 -6.60 8.34
C GLY A 10 0.03 -5.73 9.59
N ASN A 11 1.11 -5.40 10.29
CA ASN A 11 1.09 -4.62 11.52
C ASN A 11 2.07 -3.44 11.50
N ALA A 12 2.11 -2.67 12.61
CA ALA A 12 2.95 -1.48 12.72
C ALA A 12 4.46 -1.76 12.61
N GLU A 13 4.93 -2.93 13.06
CA GLU A 13 6.34 -3.33 12.97
C GLU A 13 6.74 -3.60 11.51
N ASP A 14 5.84 -4.20 10.71
CA ASP A 14 6.07 -4.41 9.28
C ASP A 14 6.25 -3.08 8.54
N PHE A 15 5.38 -2.10 8.81
CA PHE A 15 5.50 -0.76 8.23
C PHE A 15 6.78 -0.05 8.70
N ALA A 16 7.16 -0.20 9.97
CA ALA A 16 8.39 0.36 10.49
C ALA A 16 9.63 -0.27 9.83
N ALA A 17 9.62 -1.58 9.56
CA ALA A 17 10.69 -2.27 8.84
C ALA A 17 10.85 -1.79 7.39
N LEU A 18 9.76 -1.32 6.76
CA LEU A 18 9.76 -0.65 5.46
C LEU A 18 10.21 0.81 5.51
N GLY A 19 10.48 1.35 6.71
CA GLY A 19 10.86 2.75 6.90
C GLY A 19 9.70 3.73 6.75
N ILE A 20 8.45 3.25 6.82
CA ILE A 20 7.22 4.05 6.81
C ILE A 20 7.01 4.60 8.22
N THR A 21 6.70 5.89 8.31
CA THR A 21 6.53 6.60 9.59
C THR A 21 5.22 7.36 9.69
N VAL A 22 4.43 7.43 8.61
CA VAL A 22 3.16 8.17 8.55
C VAL A 22 2.05 7.25 8.04
N GLY A 23 1.15 6.86 8.95
CA GLY A 23 0.01 5.98 8.64
C GLY A 23 -1.36 6.60 8.92
N ASP A 24 -1.40 7.83 9.44
CA ASP A 24 -2.61 8.49 9.94
C ASP A 24 -3.17 9.58 9.00
N ARG A 25 -2.50 9.84 7.87
CA ARG A 25 -2.88 10.88 6.91
C ARG A 25 -2.35 10.56 5.50
N SER A 26 -2.95 11.20 4.51
CA SER A 26 -2.55 11.15 3.11
C SER A 26 -1.27 11.97 2.84
N CYS A 27 -0.51 11.56 1.82
CA CYS A 27 0.64 12.32 1.33
C CYS A 27 0.19 13.54 0.50
N CYS A 28 -0.84 13.42 -0.33
CA CYS A 28 -1.39 14.54 -1.08
C CYS A 28 -2.42 15.32 -0.26
N THR A 29 -2.64 16.58 -0.62
CA THR A 29 -3.73 17.37 0.00
C THR A 29 -5.08 16.80 -0.44
N VAL A 30 -5.95 16.49 0.51
CA VAL A 30 -7.35 16.10 0.27
C VAL A 30 -8.28 17.12 0.93
N ASN A 31 -9.29 17.59 0.20
CA ASN A 31 -10.26 18.54 0.74
C ASN A 31 -11.22 17.84 1.73
N PRO A 32 -11.75 18.55 2.74
CA PRO A 32 -12.72 17.96 3.67
C PRO A 32 -13.93 17.37 2.94
N GLY A 33 -14.24 16.11 3.23
CA GLY A 33 -15.35 15.38 2.60
C GLY A 33 -15.00 14.71 1.27
N GLU A 34 -13.79 14.90 0.76
CA GLU A 34 -13.29 14.24 -0.45
C GLU A 34 -12.36 13.06 -0.10
N GLU A 35 -12.15 12.18 -1.07
CA GLU A 35 -11.24 11.04 -0.95
C GLU A 35 -9.95 11.22 -1.75
N LEU A 36 -10.05 11.86 -2.91
CA LEU A 36 -8.97 12.02 -3.87
C LEU A 36 -8.18 13.32 -3.65
N CYS A 37 -6.98 13.37 -4.20
CA CYS A 37 -6.13 14.54 -4.14
C CYS A 37 -6.80 15.79 -4.75
N ALA A 38 -6.69 16.92 -4.05
CA ALA A 38 -7.05 18.22 -4.56
C ALA A 38 -6.14 18.62 -5.73
N GLN A 39 -6.74 19.16 -6.79
CA GLN A 39 -5.99 19.67 -7.93
C GLN A 39 -5.03 20.79 -7.50
N ASN A 40 -3.75 20.68 -7.92
CA ASN A 40 -2.68 21.63 -7.56
C ASN A 40 -2.44 21.79 -6.05
N GLY A 41 -2.92 20.86 -5.22
CA GLY A 41 -2.66 20.85 -3.79
C GLY A 41 -1.21 20.47 -3.47
N PRO A 42 -0.64 20.95 -2.36
CA PRO A 42 0.64 20.47 -1.87
C PRO A 42 0.68 18.93 -1.70
N VAL A 43 1.86 18.36 -1.92
CA VAL A 43 2.16 16.94 -1.74
C VAL A 43 3.30 16.81 -0.73
N CYS A 44 3.29 15.74 0.06
CA CYS A 44 4.34 15.45 1.03
C CYS A 44 5.74 15.39 0.37
N PRO A 45 6.81 15.75 1.09
CA PRO A 45 8.15 15.82 0.51
C PRO A 45 8.75 14.44 0.20
N ASP A 46 8.29 13.39 0.87
CA ASP A 46 8.79 12.01 0.69
C ASP A 46 7.64 11.00 0.79
N ARG A 47 7.18 10.51 -0.36
CA ARG A 47 6.10 9.51 -0.45
C ARG A 47 6.48 8.16 0.14
N THR A 48 7.77 7.85 0.31
CA THR A 48 8.23 6.56 0.84
C THR A 48 7.98 6.42 2.34
N LYS A 49 7.66 7.51 3.02
CA LYS A 49 7.36 7.54 4.46
C LYS A 49 5.88 7.34 4.78
N TYR A 50 5.01 7.27 3.78
CA TYR A 50 3.57 7.28 3.94
C TYR A 50 2.94 5.95 3.52
N ILE A 51 1.97 5.47 4.29
CA ILE A 51 1.11 4.35 3.85
C ILE A 51 0.20 4.81 2.71
N PHE A 52 -0.40 5.99 2.84
CA PHE A 52 -1.48 6.46 1.97
C PHE A 52 -1.04 7.62 1.05
N TRP A 53 -1.40 7.50 -0.23
CA TRP A 53 -1.24 8.56 -1.22
C TRP A 53 -2.32 9.64 -1.04
N ASP A 54 -3.59 9.23 -1.15
CA ASP A 54 -4.79 10.00 -0.85
C ASP A 54 -5.52 9.37 0.37
N ASN A 55 -6.80 9.65 0.61
CA ASN A 55 -7.46 9.12 1.82
C ASN A 55 -7.82 7.63 1.74
N VAL A 56 -7.67 6.98 0.58
CA VAL A 56 -8.12 5.59 0.37
C VAL A 56 -7.08 4.71 -0.33
N HIS A 57 -6.26 5.26 -1.21
CA HIS A 57 -5.24 4.54 -1.97
C HIS A 57 -3.88 4.60 -1.29
N THR A 58 -3.16 3.50 -1.33
CA THR A 58 -1.81 3.38 -0.78
C THR A 58 -0.75 4.01 -1.68
N THR A 59 0.41 4.36 -1.12
CA THR A 59 1.56 4.83 -1.89
C THR A 59 2.18 3.71 -2.74
N GLU A 60 3.01 4.10 -3.70
CA GLU A 60 3.79 3.14 -4.51
C GLU A 60 4.58 2.16 -3.63
N THR A 61 5.21 2.63 -2.54
CA THR A 61 5.99 1.77 -1.64
C THR A 61 5.17 0.60 -1.11
N VAL A 62 3.95 0.86 -0.63
CA VAL A 62 3.06 -0.19 -0.12
C VAL A 62 2.53 -1.06 -1.26
N ASN A 63 2.16 -0.48 -2.41
CA ASN A 63 1.73 -1.23 -3.59
C ASN A 63 2.81 -2.19 -4.10
N THR A 64 4.08 -1.79 -4.11
CA THR A 64 5.21 -2.65 -4.50
C THR A 64 5.36 -3.83 -3.55
N VAL A 65 5.28 -3.61 -2.24
CA VAL A 65 5.39 -4.67 -1.24
C VAL A 65 4.26 -5.69 -1.39
N ILE A 66 3.02 -5.23 -1.58
CA ILE A 66 1.87 -6.10 -1.82
C ILE A 66 2.07 -6.91 -3.11
N ALA A 67 2.47 -6.26 -4.20
CA ALA A 67 2.67 -6.93 -5.48
C ALA A 67 3.77 -8.01 -5.40
N VAL A 68 4.91 -7.69 -4.80
CA VAL A 68 6.02 -8.65 -4.62
C VAL A 68 5.58 -9.81 -3.72
N GLY A 69 5.00 -9.52 -2.56
CA GLY A 69 4.54 -10.58 -1.65
C GLY A 69 3.47 -11.48 -2.27
N ALA A 70 2.61 -10.94 -3.15
CA ALA A 70 1.60 -11.72 -3.86
C ALA A 70 2.20 -12.63 -4.96
N VAL A 71 3.24 -12.15 -5.65
CA VAL A 71 3.95 -12.92 -6.67
C VAL A 71 4.82 -14.01 -6.04
N ASP A 72 5.53 -13.69 -4.96
CA ASP A 72 6.46 -14.60 -4.28
C ASP A 72 5.75 -15.60 -3.35
N GLY A 73 4.51 -15.30 -2.95
CA GLY A 73 3.65 -16.18 -2.18
C GLY A 73 3.63 -15.94 -0.68
N ASN A 74 4.30 -14.89 -0.19
CA ASN A 74 4.39 -14.57 1.24
C ASN A 74 3.04 -14.25 1.88
N ILE A 75 2.11 -13.68 1.10
CA ILE A 75 0.80 -13.21 1.58
C ILE A 75 -0.35 -13.86 0.82
N THR A 76 -0.14 -15.05 0.27
CA THR A 76 -1.15 -15.71 -0.58
C THR A 76 -1.50 -17.11 -0.14
N SER A 77 -2.71 -17.56 -0.48
CA SER A 77 -3.15 -18.93 -0.26
C SER A 77 -4.22 -19.36 -1.26
N PRO A 78 -4.23 -20.60 -1.76
CA PRO A 78 -3.23 -21.64 -1.54
C PRO A 78 -2.01 -21.57 -2.49
N PHE A 79 -2.02 -20.67 -3.48
CA PHE A 79 -0.97 -20.53 -4.49
C PHE A 79 -0.47 -19.09 -4.58
N SER A 80 0.78 -18.86 -4.94
CA SER A 80 1.25 -17.53 -5.32
C SER A 80 0.72 -17.12 -6.70
N ILE A 81 0.78 -15.83 -7.04
CA ILE A 81 0.43 -15.40 -8.40
C ILE A 81 1.35 -16.06 -9.44
N ALA A 82 2.65 -16.25 -9.13
CA ALA A 82 3.58 -16.90 -10.06
C ALA A 82 3.19 -18.35 -10.37
N GLU A 83 2.63 -19.07 -9.40
CA GLU A 83 2.13 -20.43 -9.59
C GLU A 83 0.88 -20.50 -10.46
N LEU A 84 0.08 -19.42 -10.55
CA LEU A 84 -1.11 -19.36 -11.42
C LEU A 84 -0.81 -19.19 -12.91
N LEU A 85 0.43 -18.83 -13.27
CA LEU A 85 0.82 -18.55 -14.65
C LEU A 85 1.16 -19.80 -15.46
N ASN A 86 1.17 -20.98 -14.83
CA ASN A 86 1.43 -22.29 -15.44
C ASN A 86 0.23 -23.22 -15.29
#